data_AF-A0A953QZ32-F1
#
_entry.id   AF-A0A953QZ32-F1
#
_cell.length_a   1.000
_cell.length_b   1.000
_cell.length_c   1.000
_cell.angle_alpha   90.00
_cell.angle_beta   90.00
_cell.angle_gamma   90.00
#
_symmetry.space_group_name_H-M   'P 1'
#
loop_
_entity.id
_entity.type
_entity.pdbx_description
1 polymer ?
#
loop_
_entity_poly.entity_id
_entity_poly.type
_entity_poly.pdbx_seq_one_letter_code
_entity_poly.pdbx_strand_id
1 'polypeptide(L)' 'MSRIQRRNSLEYSVAPGASYWRYTTYRAPAAAFAAGPKITACQAFVRDNEKARLQIDLEERFRMFEESFAAMPATAY' A
#
# COMPACT_ATOMS: atom_id res chain seq x y z
N MET A 1 13.37 9.98 -1.46
CA MET A 1 13.07 8.77 -0.64
C MET A 1 12.34 7.78 -1.53
N SER A 2 12.86 6.56 -1.69
CA SER A 2 12.32 5.59 -2.67
C SER A 2 11.04 4.90 -2.15
N ARG A 3 10.26 4.28 -3.05
CA ARG A 3 9.05 3.51 -2.71
C ARG A 3 9.33 2.42 -1.66
N ILE A 4 10.47 1.74 -1.79
CA ILE A 4 10.91 0.70 -0.86
C ILE A 4 11.20 1.28 0.53
N GLN A 5 11.85 2.44 0.64
CA GLN A 5 12.11 3.09 1.92
C GLN A 5 10.82 3.42 2.69
N ARG A 6 9.78 3.89 2.00
CA ARG A 6 8.48 4.19 2.63
C ARG A 6 7.76 2.92 3.09
N ARG A 7 7.85 1.84 2.30
CA ARG A 7 7.29 0.53 2.67
C ARG A 7 7.99 -0.06 3.90
N ASN A 8 9.32 0.00 3.96
CA ASN A 8 10.09 -0.43 5.13
C ASN A 8 9.67 0.33 6.39
N SER A 9 9.49 1.64 6.31
CA SER A 9 9.08 2.47 7.45
C SER A 9 7.78 1.98 8.09
N LEU A 10 6.78 1.58 7.28
CA LEU A 10 5.52 1.04 7.79
C LEU A 10 5.59 -0.43 8.18
N GLU A 11 6.35 -1.25 7.47
CA GLU A 11 6.52 -2.67 7.81
C GLU A 11 7.13 -2.84 9.21
N TYR A 12 8.20 -2.10 9.48
CA TYR A 12 8.89 -2.08 10.77
C TYR A 12 8.31 -1.07 11.77
N SER A 13 7.18 -0.44 11.44
CA SER A 13 6.46 0.37 12.42
C SER A 13 5.88 -0.50 13.54
N VAL A 14 5.77 0.09 14.73
CA VAL A 14 5.11 -0.50 15.89
C VAL A 14 3.57 -0.43 15.82
N ALA A 15 3.02 -0.09 14.64
CA ALA A 15 1.57 -0.06 14.43
C ALA A 15 0.97 -1.46 14.68
N PRO A 16 -0.15 -1.57 15.40
CA PRO A 16 -0.75 -2.85 15.75
C PRO A 16 -1.37 -3.54 14.54
N GLY A 17 -1.39 -4.87 14.61
CA GLY A 17 -1.98 -5.75 13.60
C GLY A 17 -0.98 -6.34 12.60
N ALA A 18 -1.52 -7.07 11.64
CA ALA A 18 -0.77 -7.76 10.60
C ALA A 18 -0.44 -6.84 9.41
N SER A 19 0.61 -7.21 8.67
CA SER A 19 0.99 -6.52 7.44
C SER A 19 0.03 -6.85 6.30
N TYR A 20 -0.27 -5.84 5.48
CA TYR A 20 -0.93 -5.96 4.19
C TYR A 20 -0.04 -6.68 3.17
N TRP A 21 1.28 -6.66 3.31
CA TRP A 21 2.17 -7.31 2.35
C TRP A 21 2.48 -8.75 2.76
N ARG A 22 2.47 -9.67 1.78
CA ARG A 22 2.80 -11.08 2.04
C ARG A 22 4.31 -11.35 2.12
N TYR A 23 5.11 -10.51 1.49
CA TYR A 23 6.56 -10.67 1.33
C TYR A 23 7.27 -9.34 1.51
N THR A 24 8.51 -9.38 1.97
CA THR A 24 9.41 -8.22 2.11
C THR A 24 9.76 -7.55 0.78
N THR A 25 9.46 -8.20 -0.35
CA THR A 25 9.59 -7.60 -1.69
C THR A 25 8.45 -6.66 -2.04
N TYR A 26 7.38 -6.62 -1.23
CA TYR A 26 6.21 -5.73 -1.40
C TYR A 26 5.58 -5.81 -2.80
N ARG A 27 5.76 -6.94 -3.49
CA ARG A 27 5.29 -7.18 -4.87
C ARG A 27 3.86 -7.66 -4.93
N ALA A 28 3.34 -8.19 -3.82
CA ALA A 28 1.99 -8.74 -3.76
C ALA A 28 1.35 -8.40 -2.42
N PRO A 29 0.07 -7.99 -2.44
CA PRO A 29 -0.70 -7.90 -1.22
C PRO A 29 -0.95 -9.30 -0.64
N ALA A 30 -1.25 -9.37 0.66
CA ALA A 30 -1.61 -10.61 1.34
C ALA A 30 -2.82 -11.25 0.67
N ALA A 31 -2.95 -12.59 0.76
CA ALA A 31 -3.95 -13.35 -0.01
C ALA A 31 -5.39 -12.84 0.20
N ALA A 32 -5.69 -12.30 1.38
CA ALA A 32 -6.97 -11.66 1.71
C ALA A 32 -7.32 -10.46 0.80
N PHE A 33 -6.31 -9.86 0.14
CA PHE A 33 -6.41 -8.64 -0.65
C PHE A 33 -6.13 -8.86 -2.15
N ALA A 34 -5.96 -10.13 -2.59
CA ALA A 34 -5.59 -10.44 -3.96
C ALA A 34 -6.62 -9.96 -5.00
N ALA A 35 -7.90 -9.85 -4.63
CA ALA A 35 -8.96 -9.28 -5.49
C ALA A 35 -9.25 -7.78 -5.22
N GLY A 36 -8.37 -7.10 -4.47
CA GLY A 36 -8.42 -5.65 -4.21
C GLY A 36 -8.96 -5.24 -2.83
N PRO A 37 -8.69 -4.00 -2.39
CA PRO A 37 -9.06 -3.52 -1.04
C PRO A 37 -10.58 -3.32 -0.85
N LYS A 38 -11.38 -3.40 -1.91
CA LYS A 38 -12.84 -3.19 -1.88
C LYS A 38 -13.67 -4.45 -1.59
N ILE A 39 -13.05 -5.62 -1.42
CA ILE A 39 -13.77 -6.84 -1.05
C ILE A 39 -14.17 -6.75 0.42
N THR A 40 -15.35 -7.22 0.79
CA THR A 40 -15.86 -7.20 2.18
C THR A 40 -14.88 -7.86 3.18
N ALA A 41 -14.15 -8.90 2.76
CA ALA A 41 -13.11 -9.55 3.56
C ALA A 41 -11.92 -8.62 3.90
N CYS A 42 -11.55 -7.72 2.98
CA CYS A 42 -10.56 -6.68 3.22
C CYS A 42 -11.05 -5.65 4.22
N GLN A 43 -12.32 -5.26 4.16
CA GLN A 43 -12.87 -4.23 5.04
C GLN A 43 -12.86 -4.65 6.52
N ALA A 44 -13.21 -5.91 6.81
CA ALA A 44 -13.13 -6.45 8.16
C ALA A 44 -11.67 -6.52 8.66
N PHE A 45 -10.74 -6.96 7.81
CA PHE A 45 -9.33 -7.02 8.16
C PHE A 45 -8.75 -5.63 8.42
N VAL A 46 -9.04 -4.65 7.58
CA VAL A 46 -8.51 -3.28 7.69
C VAL A 46 -9.08 -2.53 8.89
N ARG A 47 -10.32 -2.82 9.30
CA ARG A 47 -10.93 -2.25 10.49
C ARG A 47 -10.12 -2.57 11.75
N ASP A 48 -9.65 -3.81 11.86
CA ASP A 48 -9.01 -4.31 13.08
C ASP A 48 -7.47 -4.32 12.98
N ASN A 49 -6.89 -3.94 11.83
CA ASN A 49 -5.45 -3.91 11.59
C ASN A 49 -4.97 -2.53 11.14
N GLU A 50 -4.51 -1.72 12.10
CA GLU A 50 -4.02 -0.36 11.83
C GLU A 50 -2.80 -0.36 10.89
N LYS A 51 -1.85 -1.28 11.07
CA LYS A 51 -0.70 -1.44 10.19
C LYS A 51 -1.14 -1.63 8.74
N ALA A 52 -2.04 -2.57 8.49
CA ALA A 52 -2.55 -2.84 7.14
C ALA A 52 -3.26 -1.62 6.53
N ARG A 53 -4.01 -0.86 7.34
CA ARG A 53 -4.70 0.37 6.88
C ARG A 53 -3.71 1.42 6.39
N LEU A 54 -2.64 1.66 7.14
CA LEU A 54 -1.59 2.62 6.77
C LEU A 54 -0.85 2.16 5.50
N GLN A 55 -0.59 0.87 5.37
CA GLN A 55 0.09 0.32 4.21
C GLN A 55 -0.78 0.41 2.94
N ILE A 56 -2.09 0.20 3.05
CA ILE A 56 -3.03 0.38 1.93
C ILE A 56 -3.12 1.85 1.49
N ASP A 57 -3.26 2.78 2.43
CA ASP A 57 -3.27 4.22 2.13
C ASP A 57 -1.96 4.66 1.45
N LEU A 58 -0.82 4.12 1.88
CA LEU A 58 0.46 4.38 1.23
C LEU A 58 0.48 3.92 -0.23
N GLU A 59 0.02 2.70 -0.52
CA GLU A 59 -0.02 2.18 -1.89
C GLU A 59 -0.99 2.97 -2.78
N GLU A 60 -2.14 3.39 -2.25
CA GLU A 60 -3.10 4.23 -2.98
C GLU A 60 -2.50 5.59 -3.35
N ARG A 61 -1.80 6.25 -2.40
CA ARG A 61 -1.10 7.51 -2.68
C ARG A 61 0.01 7.33 -3.71
N PHE A 62 0.71 6.19 -3.68
CA PHE A 62 1.71 5.88 -4.68
C PHE A 62 1.12 5.68 -6.07
N ARG A 63 -0.02 4.99 -6.16
CA ARG A 63 -0.78 4.81 -7.40
C ARG A 63 -1.20 6.16 -7.98
N MET A 64 -1.83 7.02 -7.16
CA MET A 64 -2.25 8.36 -7.59
C MET A 64 -1.07 9.23 -8.06
N PHE A 65 0.06 9.16 -7.35
CA PHE A 65 1.27 9.89 -7.73
C PHE A 65 1.80 9.42 -9.08
N GLU A 66 1.92 8.10 -9.30
CA GLU A 66 2.38 7.55 -10.58
C GLU A 66 1.43 7.87 -11.73
N GLU A 67 0.13 7.78 -11.51
CA GLU A 67 -0.88 8.16 -12.50
C GLU A 67 -0.75 9.65 -12.85
N SER A 68 -0.53 10.53 -11.87
CA SER A 68 -0.33 11.96 -12.11
C SER A 68 0.96 12.27 -12.90
N PHE A 69 2.05 11.53 -12.62
CA PHE A 69 3.30 11.67 -13.35
C PHE A 69 3.22 11.10 -14.77
N ALA A 70 2.50 9.99 -14.97
CA ALA A 70 2.30 9.40 -16.29
C ALA A 70 1.38 10.27 -17.17
N ALA A 71 0.45 11.01 -16.56
CA ALA A 71 -0.43 11.94 -17.25
C ALA A 71 0.22 13.29 -17.58
N MET A 72 1.40 13.60 -17.01
CA MET A 72 2.14 14.82 -17.36
C MET A 72 2.72 14.70 -18.78
N PRO A 73 2.47 15.68 -19.67
CA PRO A 73 3.06 15.68 -21.00
C PRO A 73 4.58 15.89 -20.92
N ALA A 74 5.33 15.16 -21.75
CA ALA A 74 6.80 15.14 -21.77
C ALA A 74 7.46 16.49 -22.12
N THR A 75 6.69 17.51 -22.50
CA THR A 75 7.16 18.83 -22.94
C THR A 75 7.23 19.87 -21.82
N ALA A 76 7.07 19.47 -20.54
CA ALA A 76 7.10 20.39 -19.40
C ALA A 76 8.51 20.70 -18.86
N TYR A 77 9.57 20.48 -19.64
CA TYR A 77 10.96 20.78 -19.28
C TYR A 77 11.69 21.56 -20.38
#